data_AF-A0A9E8MVL3-F1
#
_entry.id   AF-A0A9E8MVL3-F1
#
_cell.length_a   1.000
_cell.length_b   1.000
_cell.length_c   1.000
_cell.angle_alpha   90.00
_cell.angle_beta   90.00
_cell.angle_gamma   90.00
#
_symmetry.space_group_name_H-M   'P 1'
#
loop_
_entity.id
_entity.type
_entity.pdbx_description
1 polymer ?
#
loop_
_entity_poly.entity_id
_entity_poly.type
_entity_poly.pdbx_seq_one_letter_code
_entity_poly.pdbx_strand_id
1 'polypeptide(L)'
;MNQKLIKFLFVLIPFTLVFFTLQHFVSDLILDTKLLFYSTWKVYLFNFLASFFVYLFVLFVNKNFSDKTGFAFMACGLLKMMAAIIFLLPIIQNKELDAVNDVITFFIPYFLFLLLETIYVVKILNK
;
A
#
# COMPACT_ATOMS: atom_id res chain seq x y z
N MET A 1 -4.48 8.32 20.50
CA MET A 1 -4.13 7.20 19.60
C MET A 1 -5.36 6.73 18.82
N ASN A 2 -6.41 6.26 19.51
CA ASN A 2 -7.59 5.65 18.87
C ASN A 2 -8.33 6.57 17.88
N GLN A 3 -8.53 7.86 18.19
CA GLN A 3 -9.22 8.77 17.26
C GLN A 3 -8.45 9.02 15.95
N LYS A 4 -7.11 9.13 16.00
CA LYS A 4 -6.28 9.31 14.79
C LYS A 4 -6.33 8.04 13.92
N LEU A 5 -6.24 6.89 14.56
CA LEU A 5 -6.30 5.57 13.92
C LEU A 5 -7.68 5.30 13.28
N ILE A 6 -8.77 5.60 13.99
CA ILE A 6 -10.14 5.46 13.44
C ILE A 6 -10.33 6.36 12.22
N LYS A 7 -9.90 7.63 12.29
CA LYS A 7 -9.98 8.55 11.14
C LYS A 7 -9.16 8.08 9.94
N PHE A 8 -8.00 7.45 10.18
CA PHE A 8 -7.20 6.87 9.11
C PHE A 8 -7.87 5.64 8.51
N LEU A 9 -8.35 4.70 9.32
CA LEU A 9 -9.07 3.51 8.84
C LEU A 9 -10.34 3.87 8.07
N PHE A 10 -11.08 4.88 8.54
CA PHE A 10 -12.28 5.36 7.87
C PHE A 10 -12.00 5.92 6.47
N VAL A 11 -10.77 6.34 6.18
CA VAL A 11 -10.36 6.75 4.83
C VAL A 11 -9.67 5.60 4.08
N LEU A 12 -8.83 4.80 4.76
CA LEU A 12 -8.09 3.69 4.15
C LEU A 12 -9.03 2.62 3.58
N ILE A 13 -10.10 2.25 4.30
CA ILE A 13 -11.06 1.22 3.88
C ILE A 13 -11.79 1.62 2.59
N PRO A 14 -12.52 2.76 2.53
CA PRO A 14 -13.20 3.16 1.30
C PRO A 14 -12.20 3.47 0.17
N PHE A 15 -11.03 4.03 0.48
CA PHE A 15 -9.98 4.24 -0.52
C PHE A 15 -9.56 2.91 -1.17
N THR A 16 -9.31 1.88 -0.36
CA THR A 16 -8.96 0.54 -0.85
C THR A 16 -10.07 -0.05 -1.70
N LEU A 17 -11.33 0.03 -1.24
CA LEU A 17 -12.49 -0.50 -1.97
C LEU A 17 -12.72 0.21 -3.32
N VAL A 18 -12.63 1.54 -3.35
CA VAL A 18 -12.82 2.33 -4.57
C VAL A 18 -11.74 1.98 -5.60
N PHE A 19 -10.47 1.99 -5.21
CA PHE A 19 -9.40 1.66 -6.14
C PHE A 19 -9.41 0.19 -6.55
N PHE A 20 -9.74 -0.74 -5.65
CA PHE A 20 -9.88 -2.16 -5.98
C PHE A 20 -10.97 -2.39 -7.02
N THR A 21 -12.16 -1.81 -6.81
CA THR A 21 -13.28 -1.96 -7.76
C THR A 21 -12.94 -1.32 -9.10
N LEU A 22 -12.39 -0.10 -9.11
CA LEU A 22 -11.94 0.55 -10.34
C LEU A 22 -10.94 -0.30 -11.11
N GLN A 23 -9.91 -0.81 -10.44
CA GLN A 23 -8.90 -1.64 -11.09
C GLN A 23 -9.50 -2.97 -11.58
N HIS A 24 -10.41 -3.58 -10.82
CA HIS A 24 -11.08 -4.81 -11.24
C HIS A 24 -11.91 -4.59 -12.51
N PHE A 25 -12.72 -3.53 -12.57
CA PHE A 25 -13.49 -3.16 -13.76
C PHE A 25 -12.59 -2.86 -14.97
N VAL A 26 -11.49 -2.13 -14.77
CA VAL A 26 -10.53 -1.81 -15.84
C VAL A 26 -9.83 -3.08 -16.35
N SER A 27 -9.47 -4.00 -15.44
CA SER A 27 -8.92 -5.29 -15.83
C SER A 27 -9.92 -6.09 -16.65
N ASP A 28 -11.17 -6.25 -16.21
CA ASP A 28 -12.19 -7.00 -16.98
C ASP A 28 -12.48 -6.40 -18.37
N LEU A 29 -12.34 -5.08 -18.54
CA LEU A 29 -12.59 -4.38 -19.81
C LEU A 29 -11.41 -4.42 -20.80
N ILE A 30 -10.17 -4.43 -20.32
CA ILE A 30 -8.95 -4.19 -21.13
C ILE A 30 -8.02 -5.41 -21.16
N LEU A 31 -7.97 -6.18 -20.08
CA LEU A 31 -7.02 -7.26 -19.85
C LEU A 31 -7.80 -8.53 -19.54
N ASP A 32 -7.93 -9.42 -20.52
CA ASP A 32 -8.55 -10.73 -20.34
C ASP A 32 -7.99 -11.38 -19.06
N THR A 33 -8.79 -11.43 -17.99
CA THR A 33 -8.30 -11.51 -16.59
C THR A 33 -7.58 -12.80 -16.24
N LYS A 34 -7.56 -13.75 -17.20
CA LYS A 34 -6.81 -14.99 -17.17
C LYS A 34 -5.29 -14.83 -17.28
N LEU A 35 -4.78 -13.64 -17.62
CA LEU A 35 -3.34 -13.42 -17.84
C LEU A 35 -2.56 -12.84 -16.65
N LEU A 36 -3.21 -12.44 -15.55
CA LEU A 36 -2.52 -11.85 -14.40
C LEU A 36 -2.02 -12.93 -13.43
N PHE A 37 -0.73 -12.89 -13.06
CA PHE A 37 -0.13 -13.88 -12.15
C PHE A 37 -0.69 -13.79 -10.72
N TYR A 38 -0.98 -12.57 -10.25
CA TYR A 38 -1.68 -12.35 -8.98
C TYR A 38 -3.08 -11.81 -9.22
N SER A 39 -4.06 -12.43 -8.53
CA SER A 39 -5.38 -11.81 -8.39
C SER A 39 -5.22 -10.41 -7.76
N THR A 40 -5.91 -9.43 -8.34
CA THR A 40 -5.99 -8.03 -7.88
C THR A 40 -6.23 -7.95 -6.36
N TRP A 41 -6.97 -8.91 -5.81
CA TRP A 41 -7.21 -9.03 -4.37
C TRP A 41 -5.93 -9.10 -3.53
N LYS A 42 -4.94 -9.92 -3.94
CA LYS A 42 -3.70 -10.11 -3.17
C LYS A 42 -2.86 -8.82 -3.12
N VAL A 43 -2.82 -8.08 -4.22
CA VAL A 43 -2.10 -6.80 -4.34
C VAL A 43 -2.69 -5.76 -3.38
N TYR A 44 -4.02 -5.61 -3.39
CA TYR A 44 -4.69 -4.64 -2.53
C TYR A 44 -4.67 -5.03 -1.06
N LEU A 45 -4.80 -6.33 -0.75
CA LEU A 45 -4.68 -6.82 0.61
C LEU A 45 -3.28 -6.58 1.19
N PHE A 46 -2.23 -6.84 0.40
CA PHE A 46 -0.85 -6.56 0.78
C PHE A 46 -0.65 -5.07 1.08
N ASN A 47 -1.06 -4.19 0.15
CA ASN A 47 -0.89 -2.76 0.32
C ASN A 47 -1.70 -2.21 1.51
N PHE A 48 -2.95 -2.66 1.68
CA PHE A 48 -3.79 -2.29 2.81
C PHE A 48 -3.14 -2.65 4.15
N LEU A 49 -2.70 -3.91 4.31
CA LEU A 49 -2.06 -4.37 5.54
C LEU A 49 -0.76 -3.63 5.79
N ALA A 50 0.09 -3.47 4.77
CA ALA A 50 1.34 -2.74 4.90
C ALA A 50 1.10 -1.30 5.34
N SER A 51 0.17 -0.58 4.70
CA SER A 51 -0.20 0.79 5.07
C SER A 51 -0.76 0.89 6.49
N PHE A 52 -1.58 -0.08 6.87
CA PHE A 52 -2.12 -0.16 8.22
C PHE A 52 -1.00 -0.30 9.26
N PHE A 53 -0.06 -1.23 9.05
CA PHE A 53 1.07 -1.45 9.96
C PHE A 53 2.03 -0.27 10.00
N VAL A 54 2.34 0.34 8.85
CA VAL A 54 3.16 1.57 8.78
C VAL A 54 2.51 2.66 9.63
N TYR A 55 1.23 2.94 9.43
CA TYR A 55 0.55 4.01 10.16
C TYR A 55 0.41 3.70 11.66
N LEU A 56 0.14 2.45 12.02
CA LEU A 56 0.07 2.00 13.41
C LEU A 56 1.42 2.21 14.13
N PHE A 57 2.52 1.81 13.49
CA PHE A 57 3.86 1.98 14.05
C PHE A 57 4.24 3.45 14.16
N VAL A 58 3.94 4.27 13.15
CA VAL A 58 4.18 5.72 13.19
C VAL A 58 3.40 6.38 14.33
N LEU A 59 2.14 5.99 14.56
CA LEU A 59 1.36 6.48 15.70
C LEU A 59 1.92 6.04 17.05
N PHE A 60 2.42 4.80 17.14
CA PHE A 60 3.08 4.29 18.33
C PHE A 60 4.34 5.09 18.65
N VAL A 61 5.19 5.34 17.64
CA VAL A 61 6.39 6.18 17.83
C VAL A 61 6.00 7.62 18.17
N ASN A 62 5.04 8.22 17.47
CA ASN A 62 4.60 9.59 17.75
C ASN A 62 4.12 9.79 19.19
N LYS A 63 3.53 8.76 19.80
CA LYS A 63 3.06 8.79 21.20
C LYS A 63 4.20 8.78 22.21
N ASN A 64 5.29 8.05 21.93
CA ASN A 64 6.40 7.85 22.88
C ASN A 64 7.59 8.79 22.60
N PHE A 65 7.86 9.08 21.32
CA PHE A 65 9.00 9.84 20.80
C PHE A 65 8.54 10.70 19.61
N SER A 66 7.81 11.79 19.89
CA SER A 66 7.22 12.64 18.85
C SER A 66 8.25 13.21 17.88
N ASP A 67 9.45 13.51 18.36
CA ASP A 67 10.62 13.99 17.63
C ASP A 67 11.18 12.96 16.63
N LYS A 68 10.89 11.66 16.80
CA LYS A 68 11.35 10.58 15.92
C LYS A 68 10.30 10.08 14.92
N THR A 69 9.12 10.70 14.88
CA THR A 69 7.99 10.27 14.04
C THR A 69 8.36 10.21 12.55
N GLY A 70 9.12 11.17 12.03
CA GLY A 70 9.56 11.19 10.63
C GLY A 70 10.53 10.06 10.30
N PHE A 71 11.49 9.78 11.21
CA PHE A 71 12.41 8.65 11.06
C PHE A 71 11.68 7.31 11.11
N ALA A 72 10.66 7.17 11.96
CA ALA A 72 9.82 5.98 11.99
C ALA A 72 9.09 5.74 10.67
N PHE A 73 8.55 6.79 10.05
CA PHE A 73 7.91 6.67 8.73
C PHE A 73 8.91 6.28 7.65
N MET A 74 10.10 6.89 7.62
CA MET A 74 11.14 6.53 6.65
C MET A 74 11.60 5.08 6.80
N ALA A 75 11.82 4.62 8.04
CA ALA A 75 12.19 3.22 8.31
C ALA A 75 11.08 2.25 7.90
N CYS A 76 9.82 2.56 8.22
CA CYS A 76 8.68 1.74 7.79
C CYS A 76 8.51 1.74 6.27
N GLY A 77 8.77 2.87 5.61
CA GLY A 77 8.76 2.98 4.14
C GLY A 77 9.80 2.07 3.50
N LEU A 78 11.04 2.05 4.02
CA LEU A 78 12.07 1.12 3.56
C LEU A 78 11.65 -0.34 3.75
N LEU A 79 11.12 -0.70 4.92
CA LEU A 79 10.63 -2.06 5.18
C LEU A 79 9.49 -2.45 4.23
N LYS A 80 8.55 -1.52 3.97
CA LYS A 80 7.46 -1.71 3.01
C LYS A 80 7.99 -1.91 1.58
N MET A 81 9.00 -1.15 1.16
CA MET A 81 9.66 -1.33 -0.14
C MET A 81 10.33 -2.70 -0.25
N MET A 82 11.04 -3.14 0.78
CA MET A 82 11.64 -4.48 0.80
C MET A 82 10.59 -5.59 0.71
N ALA A 83 9.49 -5.46 1.46
CA ALA A 83 8.37 -6.38 1.41
C ALA A 83 7.70 -6.42 0.01
N ALA A 84 7.58 -5.26 -0.64
CA ALA A 84 7.06 -5.15 -2.00
C ALA A 84 7.97 -5.87 -3.03
N ILE A 85 9.29 -5.73 -2.90
CA ILE A 85 10.25 -6.45 -3.75
C ILE A 85 10.10 -7.97 -3.57
N ILE A 86 10.02 -8.44 -2.32
CA ILE A 86 9.79 -9.87 -2.03
C ILE A 86 8.47 -10.36 -2.63
N PHE A 87 7.42 -9.54 -2.59
CA PHE A 87 6.12 -9.87 -3.16
C PHE A 87 6.15 -9.96 -4.70
N LEU A 88 6.93 -9.10 -5.35
CA LEU A 88 7.09 -9.06 -6.81
C LEU A 88 8.07 -10.11 -7.36
N LEU A 89 9.02 -10.57 -6.55
CA LEU A 89 10.07 -11.51 -6.97
C LEU A 89 9.55 -12.78 -7.67
N PRO A 90 8.46 -13.44 -7.22
CA PRO A 90 7.88 -14.60 -7.91
C PRO A 90 7.39 -14.28 -9.33
N ILE A 91 6.90 -13.05 -9.55
CA ILE A 91 6.44 -12.58 -10.87
C ILE A 91 7.63 -12.42 -11.81
N ILE A 92 8.68 -11.74 -11.33
CA ILE A 92 9.87 -11.43 -12.13
C ILE A 92 10.62 -12.71 -12.54
N GLN A 93 10.59 -13.74 -11.69
CA GLN A 93 11.23 -15.03 -11.98
C GLN A 93 10.43 -15.89 -12.96
N ASN A 94 9.14 -15.62 -13.14
CA ASN A 94 8.30 -16.37 -14.06
C ASN A 94 8.45 -15.81 -15.48
N LYS A 95 8.98 -16.63 -16.41
CA LYS A 95 9.29 -16.22 -17.79
C LYS A 95 8.13 -16.38 -18.77
N GLU A 96 7.01 -16.95 -18.34
CA GLU A 96 5.89 -17.32 -19.23
C GLU A 96 4.81 -16.23 -19.36
N LEU A 97 4.82 -15.21 -18.49
CA LEU A 97 3.81 -14.15 -18.45
C LEU A 97 4.43 -12.78 -18.75
N ASP A 98 3.59 -11.86 -19.22
CA ASP A 98 3.94 -10.44 -19.37
C ASP A 98 4.20 -9.79 -17.99
N ALA A 99 5.39 -10.02 -17.45
CA ALA A 99 5.80 -9.55 -16.13
C ALA A 99 5.67 -8.03 -15.97
N VAL A 100 5.75 -7.27 -17.06
CA VAL A 100 5.59 -5.81 -17.07
C VAL A 100 4.18 -5.39 -16.64
N ASN A 101 3.14 -6.05 -17.14
CA ASN A 101 1.76 -5.72 -16.80
C ASN A 101 1.48 -6.01 -15.32
N ASP A 102 1.92 -7.16 -14.81
CA ASP A 102 1.76 -7.53 -13.40
C ASP A 102 2.50 -6.56 -12.47
N VAL A 103 3.71 -6.13 -12.84
CA VAL A 103 4.50 -5.15 -12.08
C VAL A 103 3.78 -3.79 -12.04
N ILE A 104 3.28 -3.28 -13.16
CA ILE A 104 2.53 -2.02 -13.21
C ILE A 104 1.25 -2.09 -12.38
N THR A 105 0.53 -3.20 -12.49
CA THR A 105 -0.72 -3.50 -11.77
C THR A 105 -0.50 -3.53 -10.25
N PHE A 106 0.72 -3.82 -9.78
CA PHE A 106 1.12 -3.73 -8.39
C PHE A 106 1.61 -2.32 -7.98
N PHE A 107 2.46 -1.69 -8.81
CA PHE A 107 3.10 -0.41 -8.47
C PHE A 107 2.12 0.76 -8.41
N ILE A 108 1.10 0.79 -9.27
CA ILE A 108 0.09 1.87 -9.26
C ILE A 108 -0.64 1.93 -7.90
N PRO A 109 -1.24 0.84 -7.39
CA PRO A 109 -1.78 0.79 -6.03
C PRO A 109 -0.73 1.17 -4.99
N TYR A 110 0.47 0.60 -5.07
CA TYR A 110 1.53 0.86 -4.08
C TYR A 110 1.79 2.37 -3.86
N PHE A 111 1.92 3.13 -4.94
CA PHE A 111 2.14 4.57 -4.85
C PHE A 111 0.91 5.33 -4.33
N LEU A 112 -0.29 4.91 -4.70
CA LEU A 112 -1.54 5.50 -4.17
C LEU A 112 -1.63 5.35 -2.65
N PHE A 113 -1.32 4.16 -2.13
CA PHE A 113 -1.27 3.92 -0.69
C PHE A 113 -0.15 4.71 0.00
N LEU A 114 1.03 4.79 -0.62
CA LEU A 114 2.16 5.58 -0.10
C LEU A 114 1.84 7.08 -0.01
N LEU A 115 1.15 7.63 -1.02
CA LEU A 115 0.70 9.02 -1.01
C LEU A 115 -0.27 9.28 0.14
N LEU A 116 -1.26 8.39 0.32
CA LEU A 116 -2.22 8.48 1.42
C LEU A 116 -1.51 8.44 2.79
N GLU A 117 -0.57 7.52 2.99
CA GLU A 117 0.25 7.45 4.20
C GLU A 117 1.00 8.76 4.44
N THR A 118 1.69 9.25 3.41
CA THR A 118 2.50 10.47 3.49
C THR A 118 1.65 11.67 3.91
N ILE A 119 0.46 11.86 3.32
CA ILE A 119 -0.46 12.94 3.68
C ILE A 119 -0.82 12.87 5.17
N TYR A 120 -1.12 11.68 5.69
CA TYR A 120 -1.51 11.51 7.08
C TYR A 120 -0.33 11.65 8.05
N VAL A 121 0.86 11.21 7.67
CA VAL A 121 2.08 11.37 8.47
C VAL A 121 2.50 12.83 8.53
N VAL A 122 2.47 13.56 7.41
CA VAL A 122 2.75 15.00 7.40
C VAL A 122 1.78 15.77 8.30
N LYS A 123 0.49 15.40 8.31
CA LYS A 123 -0.50 15.95 9.26
C LYS A 123 -0.20 15.65 10.74
N ILE A 124 0.55 14.59 11.03
CA ILE A 124 0.99 14.27 12.40
C ILE A 124 2.23 15.10 12.76
N LEU A 125 3.13 15.33 11.81
CA LEU A 125 4.38 16.08 11.99
C LEU A 125 4.17 17.59 12.08
N ASN A 126 3.28 18.15 11.24
CA ASN A 126 2.98 19.59 11.18
C ASN A 126 1.92 20.01 12.21
N LYS A 127 1.86 19.32 13.36
CA LYS A 127 0.95 19.63 14.45
C LYS A 127 1.63 20.43 15.54
#